data_AF-Q2SJ49-F1
#
_entry.id   AF-Q2SJ49-F1
#
_cell.length_a   1.000
_cell.length_b   1.000
_cell.length_c   1.000
_cell.angle_alpha   90.00
_cell.angle_beta   90.00
_cell.angle_gamma   90.00
#
_symmetry.space_group_name_H-M   'P 1'
#
loop_
_entity.id
_entity.type
_entity.pdbx_description
1 polymer ?
#
loop_
_entity_poly.entity_id
_entity_poly.type
_entity_poly.pdbx_seq_one_letter_code
_entity_poly.pdbx_strand_id
1 'polypeptide(L)'
;MVLAKTKAPFGLDEWLEELAHMDAVVMGAIIRQLNQLTASEESSVAQLSDVVLKTPALTSKIIKLANSAVYNPSRAPIPTVSRAIMHIGFNAVRAICVSSILMEALLKQHPRDSLVMQMARSFHAAVQARNLCEKARADVKEEVFVATLLLHLGEMLIWGYPHPAVDKAYRMFQQGVSTLELEKVLGVTFDRLTRELADEWGLGDTLSEALSPPDEPSKKAQAVCLGEDISIAVEKGWDSPEMQAVLKRVSVFSNTPVSTVKAKLQASMDEASELSREYSDPQISRILEQTNREAKSAELAADDPLLQPDPQFQLETLQRIMQMMAGKIDTGVLFQTVLEGLHRGVGLERVVLAIFNQPRTQVGAKFLLGQKMINWRERFRFAYDKSQDNFFHAVMSSHQSAWIGSGSYASLSKLRTRNFIDLVGMGDFFIGPIIANGREVGFLYADLRVSGRPMSETYYTGFKHFVQQTCLCLSLLAKK
;
A
#
# COMPACT_ATOMS: atom_id res chain seq x y z
N MET A 1 -19.23 26.15 2.01
CA MET A 1 -20.33 25.30 1.53
C MET A 1 -20.97 25.90 0.27
N VAL A 2 -20.21 26.06 -0.83
CA VAL A 2 -20.72 26.54 -2.15
C VAL A 2 -19.90 25.89 -3.29
N LEU A 3 -19.81 24.55 -3.35
CA LEU A 3 -19.21 23.84 -4.50
C LEU A 3 -20.13 22.76 -5.08
N ALA A 4 -21.35 22.61 -4.55
CA ALA A 4 -22.26 21.52 -4.94
C ALA A 4 -23.04 21.77 -6.26
N LYS A 5 -22.61 22.70 -7.12
CA LYS A 5 -23.35 23.06 -8.36
C LYS A 5 -22.52 23.13 -9.64
N THR A 6 -21.20 22.98 -9.59
CA THR A 6 -20.38 22.88 -10.81
C THR A 6 -20.27 21.43 -11.27
N LYS A 7 -20.25 21.22 -12.59
CA LYS A 7 -19.94 19.95 -13.23
C LYS A 7 -18.54 19.51 -12.74
N ALA A 8 -18.35 18.21 -12.48
CA ALA A 8 -17.03 17.71 -12.13
C ALA A 8 -16.04 18.05 -13.26
N PRO A 9 -14.83 18.56 -12.97
CA PRO A 9 -13.80 18.66 -13.99
C PRO A 9 -13.57 17.28 -14.61
N PHE A 10 -13.68 17.23 -15.93
CA PHE A 10 -13.48 16.03 -16.73
C PHE A 10 -12.58 16.36 -17.92
N GLY A 11 -11.40 15.73 -17.95
CA GLY A 11 -10.40 16.03 -18.96
C GLY A 11 -9.31 16.96 -18.44
N LEU A 12 -8.17 16.96 -19.12
CA LEU A 12 -7.00 17.73 -18.71
C LEU A 12 -7.33 19.23 -18.55
N ASP A 13 -7.94 19.85 -19.56
CA ASP A 13 -8.19 21.29 -19.57
C ASP A 13 -9.12 21.74 -18.44
N GLU A 14 -10.23 21.02 -18.19
CA GLU A 14 -11.15 21.31 -17.10
C GLU A 14 -10.47 21.14 -15.73
N TRP A 15 -9.58 20.15 -15.57
CA TRP A 15 -8.80 19.96 -14.34
C TRP A 15 -7.79 21.09 -14.11
N LEU A 16 -7.07 21.52 -15.14
CA LEU A 16 -6.13 22.64 -15.04
C LEU A 16 -6.85 23.93 -14.68
N GLU A 17 -7.99 24.22 -15.31
CA GLU A 17 -8.81 25.42 -15.02
C GLU A 17 -9.35 25.40 -13.58
N GLU A 18 -9.92 24.28 -13.13
CA GLU A 18 -10.44 24.15 -11.76
C GLU A 18 -9.34 24.23 -10.70
N LEU A 19 -8.19 23.59 -10.92
CA LEU A 19 -7.04 23.70 -10.02
C LEU A 19 -6.43 25.11 -10.05
N ALA A 20 -6.50 25.82 -11.18
CA ALA A 20 -6.17 27.24 -11.26
C ALA A 20 -7.20 28.16 -10.60
N HIS A 21 -8.30 27.65 -10.03
CA HIS A 21 -9.32 28.43 -9.31
C HIS A 21 -9.48 28.04 -7.83
N MET A 22 -9.12 26.81 -7.45
CA MET A 22 -8.96 26.43 -6.03
C MET A 22 -7.82 27.22 -5.36
N ASP A 23 -7.66 27.08 -4.04
CA ASP A 23 -6.44 27.48 -3.30
C ASP A 23 -5.13 26.90 -3.91
N ALA A 24 -5.20 26.10 -4.97
CA ALA A 24 -4.12 25.83 -5.90
C ALA A 24 -3.64 27.07 -6.71
N VAL A 25 -4.35 28.21 -6.74
CA VAL A 25 -3.79 29.54 -7.09
C VAL A 25 -2.78 29.97 -6.05
N VAL A 26 -3.06 29.76 -4.76
CA VAL A 26 -2.16 30.08 -3.65
C VAL A 26 -0.98 29.12 -3.67
N MET A 27 -1.23 27.82 -3.93
CA MET A 27 -0.21 26.80 -4.07
C MET A 27 0.68 27.06 -5.28
N GLY A 28 0.11 27.33 -6.45
CA GLY A 28 0.83 27.71 -7.67
C GLY A 28 1.56 29.05 -7.53
N ALA A 29 1.01 30.04 -6.80
CA ALA A 29 1.70 31.29 -6.51
C ALA A 29 2.87 31.10 -5.54
N ILE A 30 2.72 30.23 -4.54
CA ILE A 30 3.78 29.90 -3.59
C ILE A 30 4.86 29.05 -4.25
N ILE A 31 4.47 28.08 -5.08
CA ILE A 31 5.40 27.24 -5.83
C ILE A 31 6.12 28.06 -6.90
N ARG A 32 5.42 28.97 -7.63
CA ARG A 32 6.06 29.95 -8.51
C ARG A 32 6.98 30.91 -7.76
N GLN A 33 6.62 31.38 -6.57
CA GLN A 33 7.51 32.19 -5.73
C GLN A 33 8.73 31.40 -5.26
N LEU A 34 8.56 30.14 -4.87
CA LEU A 34 9.64 29.24 -4.48
C LEU A 34 10.54 28.90 -5.68
N ASN A 35 9.98 28.78 -6.89
CA ASN A 35 10.71 28.54 -8.14
C ASN A 35 11.38 29.79 -8.69
N GLN A 36 10.79 30.98 -8.55
CA GLN A 36 11.48 32.25 -8.83
C GLN A 36 12.69 32.44 -7.89
N LEU A 37 12.59 31.98 -6.65
CA LEU A 37 13.71 31.89 -5.71
C LEU A 37 14.71 30.74 -6.05
N THR A 38 14.40 29.86 -7.00
CA THR A 38 15.30 28.81 -7.52
C THR A 38 16.04 29.20 -8.79
N ALA A 39 15.40 30.01 -9.65
CA ALA A 39 15.92 30.37 -10.98
C ALA A 39 16.96 31.50 -10.94
N SER A 40 17.00 32.26 -9.86
CA SER A 40 17.93 33.37 -9.66
C SER A 40 19.07 32.93 -8.74
N GLU A 41 20.31 32.91 -9.25
CA GLU A 41 21.54 32.76 -8.45
C GLU A 41 21.72 33.89 -7.42
N GLU A 42 20.92 34.96 -7.49
CA GLU A 42 20.91 36.12 -6.59
C GLU A 42 19.78 36.11 -5.54
N SER A 43 19.02 35.02 -5.43
CA SER A 43 17.91 34.93 -4.46
C SER A 43 18.43 35.03 -3.03
N SER A 44 18.09 36.11 -2.33
CA SER A 44 18.68 36.41 -1.02
C SER A 44 17.98 35.68 0.13
N VAL A 45 18.74 35.31 1.16
CA VAL A 45 18.23 34.75 2.43
C VAL A 45 17.07 35.58 3.01
N ALA A 46 17.04 36.89 2.76
CA ALA A 46 15.97 37.78 3.18
C ALA A 46 14.62 37.45 2.51
N GLN A 47 14.61 37.13 1.22
CA GLN A 47 13.37 36.83 0.50
C GLN A 47 12.75 35.50 0.95
N LEU A 48 13.57 34.47 1.20
CA LEU A 48 13.09 33.21 1.75
C LEU A 48 12.64 33.36 3.21
N SER A 49 13.36 34.16 4.02
CA SER A 49 12.91 34.53 5.36
C SER A 49 11.52 35.17 5.33
N ASP A 50 11.25 36.09 4.40
CA ASP A 50 9.94 36.74 4.28
C ASP A 50 8.82 35.74 3.93
N VAL A 51 9.10 34.75 3.07
CA VAL A 51 8.13 33.68 2.76
C VAL A 51 7.86 32.81 3.99
N VAL A 52 8.89 32.39 4.72
CA VAL A 52 8.76 31.58 5.93
C VAL A 52 7.99 32.33 7.03
N LEU A 53 8.24 33.63 7.18
CA LEU A 53 7.65 34.48 8.21
C LEU A 53 6.16 34.79 7.97
N LYS A 54 5.64 34.62 6.75
CA LYS A 54 4.20 34.81 6.44
C LYS A 54 3.29 33.85 7.19
N THR A 55 3.79 32.71 7.67
CA THR A 55 2.99 31.77 8.46
C THR A 55 3.72 31.38 9.77
N PRO A 56 3.08 31.57 10.94
CA PRO A 56 3.67 31.18 12.23
C PRO A 56 4.01 29.68 12.33
N ALA A 57 3.26 28.83 11.61
CA ALA A 57 3.49 27.38 11.55
C ALA A 57 4.81 27.03 10.84
N LEU A 58 5.08 27.58 9.65
CA LEU A 58 6.35 27.38 8.94
C LEU A 58 7.52 27.96 9.72
N THR A 59 7.35 29.16 10.29
CA THR A 59 8.39 29.79 11.12
C THR A 59 8.79 28.89 12.29
N SER A 60 7.82 28.37 13.04
CA SER A 60 8.09 27.47 14.17
C SER A 60 8.76 26.16 13.72
N LYS A 61 8.33 25.58 12.59
CA LYS A 61 8.92 24.37 12.01
C LYS A 61 10.38 24.57 11.61
N ILE A 62 10.70 25.64 10.88
CA ILE A 62 12.07 25.95 10.45
C ILE A 62 13.00 26.23 11.63
N ILE A 63 12.53 26.91 12.67
CA ILE A 63 13.31 27.15 13.89
C ILE A 63 13.58 25.85 14.66
N LYS A 64 12.56 24.99 14.84
CA LYS A 64 12.74 23.69 15.51
C LYS A 64 13.74 22.82 14.75
N LEU A 65 13.64 22.81 13.43
CA LEU A 65 14.55 22.09 12.55
C LEU A 65 15.99 22.56 12.70
N ALA A 66 16.23 23.87 12.66
CA ALA A 66 17.58 24.40 12.83
C ALA A 66 18.18 24.00 14.18
N ASN A 67 17.36 23.61 15.15
CA ASN A 67 17.80 23.15 16.46
C ASN A 67 17.76 21.61 16.62
N SER A 68 17.44 20.84 15.57
CA SER A 68 17.41 19.37 15.64
C SER A 68 18.83 18.79 15.70
N ALA A 69 18.95 17.55 16.19
CA ALA A 69 20.24 16.88 16.34
C ALA A 69 20.97 16.67 15.00
N VAL A 70 20.22 16.61 13.89
CA VAL A 70 20.74 16.42 12.53
C VAL A 70 21.44 17.70 12.03
N TYR A 71 20.81 18.87 12.22
CA TYR A 71 21.31 20.14 11.66
C TYR A 71 22.10 20.99 12.67
N ASN A 72 22.00 20.69 13.96
CA ASN A 72 22.72 21.38 15.02
C ASN A 72 23.36 20.41 16.03
N PRO A 73 24.42 19.68 15.62
CA PRO A 73 25.14 18.78 16.49
C PRO A 73 25.78 19.49 17.70
N SER A 74 26.08 20.79 17.57
CA SER A 74 26.67 21.60 18.63
C SER A 74 25.66 22.07 19.68
N ARG A 75 24.35 21.89 19.45
CA ARG A 75 23.24 22.26 20.33
C ARG A 75 23.21 23.75 20.72
N ALA A 76 23.86 24.62 19.96
CA ALA A 76 23.81 26.06 20.19
C ALA A 76 22.45 26.61 19.71
N PRO A 77 21.65 27.31 20.55
CA PRO A 77 20.30 27.71 20.17
C PRO A 77 20.29 28.68 18.98
N ILE A 78 19.47 28.36 17.97
CA ILE A 78 19.24 29.17 16.76
C ILE A 78 17.82 29.75 16.83
N PRO A 79 17.66 31.03 17.24
CA PRO A 79 16.34 31.60 17.53
C PRO A 79 15.69 32.37 16.36
N THR A 80 16.37 32.52 15.22
CA THR A 80 15.88 33.37 14.10
C THR A 80 15.85 32.60 12.77
N VAL A 81 14.87 32.94 11.92
CA VAL A 81 14.64 32.27 10.63
C VAL A 81 15.83 32.47 9.70
N SER A 82 16.40 33.68 9.64
CA SER A 82 17.58 33.93 8.80
C SER A 82 18.80 33.10 9.26
N ARG A 83 19.02 32.91 10.58
CA ARG A 83 20.08 32.00 11.07
C ARG A 83 19.75 30.54 10.81
N ALA A 84 18.48 30.15 10.92
CA ALA A 84 18.03 28.81 10.56
C ALA A 84 18.30 28.52 9.08
N ILE A 85 17.99 29.46 8.18
CA ILE A 85 18.30 29.36 6.75
C ILE A 85 19.81 29.26 6.50
N MET A 86 20.63 30.04 7.19
CA MET A 86 22.09 29.96 7.08
C MET A 86 22.66 28.62 7.56
N HIS A 87 22.07 28.02 8.61
CA HIS A 87 22.53 26.76 9.19
C HIS A 87 22.04 25.51 8.44
N ILE A 88 20.77 25.51 8.04
CA ILE A 88 20.14 24.41 7.29
C ILE A 88 20.54 24.48 5.81
N GLY A 89 20.74 25.70 5.29
CA GLY A 89 20.93 25.99 3.88
C GLY A 89 19.65 26.50 3.22
N PHE A 90 19.80 27.53 2.37
CA PHE A 90 18.69 28.18 1.65
C PHE A 90 17.81 27.18 0.88
N ASN A 91 18.44 26.27 0.14
CA ASN A 91 17.73 25.30 -0.69
C ASN A 91 16.99 24.23 0.11
N ALA A 92 17.50 23.84 1.29
CA ALA A 92 16.85 22.86 2.16
C ALA A 92 15.64 23.47 2.88
N VAL A 93 15.78 24.69 3.44
CA VAL A 93 14.62 25.42 3.99
C VAL A 93 13.54 25.63 2.93
N ARG A 94 13.94 25.91 1.69
CA ARG A 94 13.05 26.01 0.55
C ARG A 94 12.27 24.71 0.30
N ALA A 95 12.94 23.55 0.23
CA ALA A 95 12.29 22.25 0.03
C ALA A 95 11.25 21.94 1.13
N ILE A 96 11.58 22.29 2.38
CA ILE A 96 10.69 22.11 3.53
C ILE A 96 9.49 23.04 3.45
N CYS A 97 9.68 24.29 3.00
CA CYS A 97 8.56 25.20 2.77
C CYS A 97 7.62 24.67 1.69
N VAL A 98 8.13 24.18 0.56
CA VAL A 98 7.30 23.55 -0.49
C VAL A 98 6.50 22.39 0.11
N SER A 99 7.18 21.45 0.77
CA SER A 99 6.56 20.28 1.39
C SER A 99 5.47 20.65 2.41
N SER A 100 5.77 21.58 3.32
CA SER A 100 4.87 21.91 4.42
C SER A 100 3.67 22.74 3.93
N ILE A 101 3.85 23.60 2.93
CA ILE A 101 2.73 24.36 2.33
C ILE A 101 1.83 23.41 1.55
N LEU A 102 2.42 22.51 0.74
CA LEU A 102 1.69 21.50 0.00
C LEU A 102 0.85 20.62 0.94
N MET A 103 1.46 20.13 2.03
CA MET A 103 0.76 19.34 3.06
C MET A 103 -0.34 20.14 3.75
N GLU A 104 -0.09 21.38 4.18
CA GLU A 104 -1.10 22.20 4.87
C GLU A 104 -2.27 22.60 3.97
N ALA A 105 -2.04 22.82 2.67
CA ALA A 105 -3.09 23.15 1.72
C ALA A 105 -3.98 21.93 1.39
N LEU A 106 -3.38 20.75 1.25
CA LEU A 106 -4.08 19.53 0.88
C LEU A 106 -4.80 18.85 2.06
N LEU A 107 -4.28 18.96 3.29
CA LEU A 107 -4.84 18.29 4.48
C LEU A 107 -6.00 19.05 5.15
N LYS A 108 -6.24 20.33 4.80
CA LYS A 108 -7.28 21.16 5.42
C LYS A 108 -8.72 20.73 5.08
N GLN A 109 -8.92 19.85 4.10
CA GLN A 109 -10.25 19.42 3.65
C GLN A 109 -10.37 17.90 3.70
N HIS A 110 -10.94 17.34 4.79
CA HIS A 110 -11.23 15.91 5.01
C HIS A 110 -10.36 14.95 4.17
N PRO A 111 -9.06 14.79 4.51
CA PRO A 111 -8.13 14.10 3.63
C PRO A 111 -8.54 12.63 3.49
N ARG A 112 -8.65 12.18 2.24
CA ARG A 112 -8.86 10.77 1.91
C ARG A 112 -7.61 9.98 2.32
N ASP A 113 -7.77 8.74 2.81
CA ASP A 113 -6.63 7.94 3.27
C ASP A 113 -5.53 7.78 2.21
N SER A 114 -5.91 7.66 0.92
CA SER A 114 -4.91 7.57 -0.16
C SER A 114 -4.12 8.86 -0.39
N LEU A 115 -4.66 10.04 -0.06
CA LEU A 115 -3.87 11.28 -0.10
C LEU A 115 -2.73 11.22 0.91
N VAL A 116 -3.04 10.86 2.16
CA VAL A 116 -2.05 10.79 3.24
C VAL A 116 -1.04 9.68 2.98
N MET A 117 -1.49 8.53 2.45
CA MET A 117 -0.62 7.45 2.01
C MET A 117 0.33 7.91 0.90
N GLN A 118 -0.18 8.62 -0.11
CA GLN A 118 0.64 9.05 -1.24
C GLN A 118 1.63 10.16 -0.85
N MET A 119 1.26 11.02 0.10
CA MET A 119 2.21 11.96 0.72
C MET A 119 3.33 11.23 1.47
N ALA A 120 3.01 10.19 2.23
CA ALA A 120 4.02 9.38 2.93
C ALA A 120 4.98 8.71 1.95
N ARG A 121 4.46 8.08 0.88
CA ARG A 121 5.26 7.49 -0.20
C ARG A 121 6.17 8.50 -0.87
N SER A 122 5.63 9.64 -1.27
CA SER A 122 6.39 10.71 -1.93
C SER A 122 7.51 11.26 -1.04
N PHE A 123 7.24 11.40 0.27
CA PHE A 123 8.26 11.81 1.24
C PHE A 123 9.36 10.76 1.41
N HIS A 124 9.00 9.47 1.52
CA HIS A 124 9.98 8.39 1.58
C HIS A 124 10.84 8.31 0.30
N ALA A 125 10.20 8.35 -0.86
CA ALA A 125 10.86 8.39 -2.16
C ALA A 125 11.86 9.54 -2.26
N ALA A 126 11.47 10.74 -1.79
CA ALA A 126 12.33 11.91 -1.81
C ALA A 126 13.58 11.77 -0.94
N VAL A 127 13.44 11.22 0.27
CA VAL A 127 14.59 10.93 1.14
C VAL A 127 15.52 9.90 0.49
N GLN A 128 14.97 8.85 -0.13
CA GLN A 128 15.75 7.86 -0.86
C GLN A 128 16.52 8.49 -2.01
N ALA A 129 15.83 9.19 -2.92
CA ALA A 129 16.41 9.83 -4.09
C ALA A 129 17.55 10.79 -3.70
N ARG A 130 17.32 11.63 -2.68
CA ARG A 130 18.33 12.54 -2.12
C ARG A 130 19.57 11.79 -1.63
N ASN A 131 19.38 10.69 -0.90
CA ASN A 131 20.47 9.89 -0.33
C ASN A 131 21.24 9.08 -1.39
N LEU A 132 20.61 8.73 -2.52
CA LEU A 132 21.29 8.16 -3.68
C LEU A 132 22.32 9.13 -4.28
N CYS A 133 22.09 10.43 -4.17
CA CYS A 133 23.00 11.48 -4.62
C CYS A 133 24.09 11.86 -3.59
N GLU A 134 24.58 10.91 -2.78
CA GLU A 134 25.48 11.14 -1.62
C GLU A 134 26.66 12.08 -1.89
N LYS A 135 27.31 11.97 -3.06
CA LYS A 135 28.49 12.78 -3.44
C LYS A 135 28.17 14.06 -4.21
N ALA A 136 26.89 14.31 -4.49
CA ALA A 136 26.47 15.52 -5.19
C ALA A 136 26.52 16.74 -4.26
N ARG A 137 26.56 17.92 -4.86
CA ARG A 137 26.43 19.18 -4.12
C ARG A 137 25.06 19.24 -3.43
N ALA A 138 24.96 20.04 -2.36
CA ALA A 138 23.74 20.16 -1.57
C ALA A 138 22.55 20.64 -2.41
N ASP A 139 22.73 21.62 -3.29
CA ASP A 139 21.69 22.12 -4.20
C ASP A 139 21.12 21.04 -5.12
N VAL A 140 21.96 20.14 -5.64
CA VAL A 140 21.51 19.01 -6.48
C VAL A 140 20.69 18.00 -5.66
N LYS A 141 21.12 17.68 -4.43
CA LYS A 141 20.39 16.78 -3.53
C LYS A 141 19.00 17.33 -3.21
N GLU A 142 18.90 18.63 -2.94
CA GLU A 142 17.62 19.29 -2.66
C GLU A 142 16.72 19.37 -3.90
N GLU A 143 17.28 19.64 -5.08
CA GLU A 143 16.53 19.62 -6.33
C GLU A 143 15.90 18.24 -6.59
N VAL A 144 16.69 17.17 -6.40
CA VAL A 144 16.21 15.78 -6.50
C VAL A 144 15.14 15.48 -5.45
N PHE A 145 15.33 15.93 -4.20
CA PHE A 145 14.34 15.76 -3.15
C PHE A 145 13.00 16.40 -3.52
N VAL A 146 13.01 17.67 -3.94
CA VAL A 146 11.79 18.41 -4.31
C VAL A 146 11.12 17.80 -5.53
N ALA A 147 11.89 17.47 -6.57
CA ALA A 147 11.36 16.83 -7.77
C ALA A 147 10.66 15.50 -7.40
N THR A 148 11.28 14.68 -6.55
CA THR A 148 10.68 13.41 -6.13
C THR A 148 9.42 13.61 -5.28
N LEU A 149 9.40 14.60 -4.40
CA LEU A 149 8.22 14.91 -3.59
C LEU A 149 7.02 15.35 -4.44
N LEU A 150 7.28 16.03 -5.55
CA LEU A 150 6.27 16.54 -6.48
C LEU A 150 5.91 15.55 -7.60
N LEU A 151 6.57 14.38 -7.65
CA LEU A 151 6.39 13.40 -8.72
C LEU A 151 4.93 12.94 -8.89
N HIS A 152 4.16 12.95 -7.79
CA HIS A 152 2.75 12.55 -7.76
C HIS A 152 1.80 13.71 -7.45
N LEU A 153 2.20 14.94 -7.79
CA LEU A 153 1.44 16.15 -7.47
C LEU A 153 0.00 16.13 -8.02
N GLY A 154 -0.21 15.69 -9.26
CA GLY A 154 -1.53 15.59 -9.86
C GLY A 154 -2.44 14.60 -9.13
N GLU A 155 -1.91 13.45 -8.71
CA GLU A 155 -2.65 12.49 -7.89
C GLU A 155 -3.06 13.11 -6.54
N MET A 156 -2.10 13.75 -5.86
CA MET A 156 -2.35 14.40 -4.57
C MET A 156 -3.41 15.51 -4.67
N LEU A 157 -3.38 16.32 -5.73
CA LEU A 157 -4.36 17.37 -5.99
C LEU A 157 -5.75 16.78 -6.26
N ILE A 158 -5.86 15.71 -7.05
CA ILE A 158 -7.14 15.04 -7.28
C ILE A 158 -7.69 14.47 -5.97
N TRP A 159 -6.87 13.78 -5.17
CA TRP A 159 -7.34 13.23 -3.89
C TRP A 159 -7.64 14.28 -2.83
N GLY A 160 -7.09 15.50 -2.96
CA GLY A 160 -7.47 16.67 -2.16
C GLY A 160 -8.75 17.37 -2.64
N TYR A 161 -9.22 17.10 -3.85
CA TYR A 161 -10.35 17.82 -4.44
C TYR A 161 -11.71 17.36 -3.86
N PRO A 162 -12.50 18.25 -3.24
CA PRO A 162 -13.73 17.91 -2.53
C PRO A 162 -14.93 17.78 -3.50
N HIS A 163 -14.99 16.70 -4.29
CA HIS A 163 -16.08 16.50 -5.25
C HIS A 163 -16.60 15.05 -5.33
N PRO A 164 -17.92 14.82 -5.47
CA PRO A 164 -18.52 13.47 -5.54
C PRO A 164 -17.97 12.56 -6.65
N ALA A 165 -17.55 13.14 -7.78
CA ALA A 165 -16.91 12.39 -8.86
C ALA A 165 -15.56 11.82 -8.43
N VAL A 166 -14.78 12.58 -7.65
CA VAL A 166 -13.54 12.10 -7.04
C VAL A 166 -13.83 11.06 -5.97
N ASP A 167 -14.92 11.21 -5.19
CA ASP A 167 -15.33 10.16 -4.22
C ASP A 167 -15.71 8.84 -4.91
N LYS A 168 -16.26 8.92 -6.12
CA LYS A 168 -16.53 7.73 -6.96
C LYS A 168 -15.21 7.12 -7.45
N ALA A 169 -14.31 7.93 -8.01
CA ALA A 169 -12.99 7.48 -8.47
C ALA A 169 -12.20 6.85 -7.31
N TYR A 170 -12.22 7.47 -6.14
CA TYR A 170 -11.58 6.97 -4.92
C TYR A 170 -12.12 5.61 -4.48
N ARG A 171 -13.45 5.42 -4.47
CA ARG A 171 -14.04 4.10 -4.16
C ARG A 171 -13.67 3.03 -5.17
N MET A 172 -13.56 3.38 -6.45
CA MET A 172 -13.08 2.46 -7.49
C MET A 172 -11.61 2.11 -7.27
N PHE A 173 -10.77 3.10 -6.97
CA PHE A 173 -9.37 2.91 -6.64
C PHE A 173 -9.19 1.95 -5.45
N GLN A 174 -9.96 2.14 -4.37
CA GLN A 174 -9.96 1.23 -3.21
C GLN A 174 -10.38 -0.20 -3.53
N GLN A 175 -11.17 -0.41 -4.60
CA GLN A 175 -11.58 -1.72 -5.09
C GLN A 175 -10.52 -2.39 -5.99
N GLY A 176 -9.38 -1.74 -6.22
CA GLY A 176 -8.31 -2.24 -7.09
C GLY A 176 -8.63 -2.12 -8.58
N VAL A 177 -9.54 -1.22 -8.93
CA VAL A 177 -9.88 -0.92 -10.33
C VAL A 177 -8.66 -0.32 -11.04
N SER A 178 -8.46 -0.66 -12.32
CA SER A 178 -7.30 -0.20 -13.10
C SER A 178 -7.29 1.31 -13.31
N THR A 179 -6.11 1.88 -13.53
CA THR A 179 -5.92 3.31 -13.83
C THR A 179 -6.71 3.77 -15.05
N LEU A 180 -6.86 2.92 -16.07
CA LEU A 180 -7.69 3.19 -17.25
C LEU A 180 -9.17 3.42 -16.92
N GLU A 181 -9.72 2.66 -15.96
CA GLU A 181 -11.10 2.83 -15.53
C GLU A 181 -11.28 4.07 -14.63
N LEU A 182 -10.22 4.49 -13.92
CA LEU A 182 -10.20 5.76 -13.20
C LEU A 182 -10.17 6.94 -14.17
N GLU A 183 -9.39 6.85 -15.24
CA GLU A 183 -9.34 7.85 -16.31
C GLU A 183 -10.72 8.05 -16.95
N LYS A 184 -11.55 7.01 -17.10
CA LYS A 184 -12.93 7.17 -17.59
C LYS A 184 -13.84 8.00 -16.68
N VAL A 185 -13.48 8.15 -15.41
CA VAL A 185 -14.23 8.96 -14.43
C VAL A 185 -13.64 10.35 -14.31
N LEU A 186 -12.31 10.48 -14.34
CA LEU A 186 -11.59 11.73 -14.15
C LEU A 186 -11.33 12.49 -15.47
N GLY A 187 -11.38 11.80 -16.60
CA GLY A 187 -11.04 12.29 -17.94
C GLY A 187 -9.54 12.52 -18.17
N VAL A 188 -8.70 12.27 -17.17
CA VAL A 188 -7.24 12.47 -17.20
C VAL A 188 -6.55 11.40 -16.35
N THR A 189 -5.34 11.02 -16.72
CA THR A 189 -4.47 10.20 -15.86
C THR A 189 -3.69 11.08 -14.88
N PHE A 190 -3.28 10.52 -13.74
CA PHE A 190 -2.45 11.24 -12.78
C PHE A 190 -1.14 11.73 -13.39
N ASP A 191 -0.46 10.87 -14.15
CA ASP A 191 0.82 11.21 -14.79
C ASP A 191 0.69 12.36 -15.78
N ARG A 192 -0.38 12.36 -16.59
CA ARG A 192 -0.65 13.42 -17.56
C ARG A 192 -0.95 14.74 -16.85
N LEU A 193 -1.77 14.71 -15.80
CA LEU A 193 -2.06 15.91 -15.03
C LEU A 193 -0.79 16.45 -14.35
N THR A 194 0.01 15.60 -13.72
CA THR A 194 1.24 16.02 -13.05
C THR A 194 2.25 16.64 -14.02
N ARG A 195 2.39 16.07 -15.23
CA ARG A 195 3.29 16.60 -16.27
C ARG A 195 2.89 18.00 -16.74
N GLU A 196 1.61 18.18 -17.04
CA GLU A 196 1.10 19.46 -17.53
C GLU A 196 1.16 20.53 -16.43
N LEU A 197 0.89 20.16 -15.17
CA LEU A 197 1.11 21.03 -14.02
C LEU A 197 2.60 21.36 -13.82
N ALA A 198 3.49 20.40 -14.04
CA ALA A 198 4.93 20.62 -13.93
C ALA A 198 5.43 21.65 -14.94
N ASP A 199 4.93 21.58 -16.17
CA ASP A 199 5.30 22.49 -17.24
C ASP A 199 4.61 23.86 -17.07
N GLU A 200 3.31 23.91 -16.79
CA GLU A 200 2.55 25.15 -16.60
C GLU A 200 3.03 25.96 -15.38
N TRP A 201 3.40 25.27 -14.28
CA TRP A 201 3.86 25.93 -13.06
C TRP A 201 5.38 26.09 -13.00
N GLY A 202 6.10 25.61 -14.00
CA GLY A 202 7.57 25.69 -14.08
C GLY A 202 8.24 25.01 -12.88
N LEU A 203 7.91 23.75 -12.62
CA LEU A 203 8.33 22.98 -11.44
C LEU A 203 9.77 22.44 -11.50
N GLY A 204 10.49 22.74 -12.58
CA GLY A 204 11.91 22.47 -12.75
C GLY A 204 12.20 21.26 -13.63
N ASP A 205 13.30 21.36 -14.38
CA ASP A 205 13.67 20.40 -15.42
C ASP A 205 13.87 18.98 -14.91
N THR A 206 14.38 18.82 -13.67
CA THR A 206 14.57 17.49 -13.06
C THR A 206 13.24 16.75 -12.90
N LEU A 207 12.15 17.46 -12.54
CA LEU A 207 10.82 16.85 -12.43
C LEU A 207 10.25 16.54 -13.82
N SER A 208 10.29 17.49 -14.76
CA SER A 208 9.78 17.28 -16.12
C SER A 208 10.52 16.12 -16.83
N GLU A 209 11.83 15.98 -16.61
CA GLU A 209 12.63 14.87 -17.12
C GLU A 209 12.31 13.55 -16.41
N ALA A 210 12.06 13.53 -15.11
CA ALA A 210 11.64 12.32 -14.40
C ALA A 210 10.24 11.84 -14.85
N LEU A 211 9.33 12.79 -15.12
CA LEU A 211 8.00 12.50 -15.65
C LEU A 211 8.03 12.06 -17.11
N SER A 212 9.02 12.54 -17.89
CA SER A 212 9.20 12.26 -19.31
C SER A 212 10.66 11.92 -19.65
N PRO A 213 11.16 10.73 -19.26
CA PRO A 213 12.57 10.41 -19.41
C PRO A 213 12.99 10.37 -20.89
N PRO A 214 14.05 11.09 -21.31
CA PRO A 214 14.66 10.90 -22.62
C PRO A 214 15.42 9.56 -22.66
N ASP A 215 15.94 9.17 -23.82
CA ASP A 215 16.71 7.92 -23.99
C ASP A 215 17.90 7.84 -23.01
N GLU A 216 18.53 8.99 -22.74
CA GLU A 216 19.59 9.13 -21.74
C GLU A 216 19.19 10.17 -20.68
N PRO A 217 18.50 9.76 -19.60
CA PRO A 217 18.08 10.68 -18.54
C PRO A 217 19.26 11.15 -17.71
N SER A 218 19.21 12.38 -17.21
CA SER A 218 20.19 12.93 -16.28
C SER A 218 20.29 12.11 -15.00
N LYS A 219 21.44 12.18 -14.31
CA LYS A 219 21.60 11.51 -13.01
C LYS A 219 20.59 11.99 -11.96
N LYS A 220 20.08 13.22 -12.08
CA LYS A 220 19.06 13.77 -11.18
C LYS A 220 17.73 13.06 -11.41
N ALA A 221 17.26 13.01 -12.66
CA ALA A 221 16.03 12.30 -13.02
C ALA A 221 16.10 10.80 -12.72
N GLN A 222 17.24 10.16 -12.98
CA GLN A 222 17.46 8.75 -12.60
C GLN A 222 17.33 8.52 -11.09
N ALA A 223 17.87 9.44 -10.26
CA ALA A 223 17.74 9.34 -8.81
C ALA A 223 16.30 9.49 -8.33
N VAL A 224 15.52 10.40 -8.95
CA VAL A 224 14.08 10.57 -8.69
C VAL A 224 13.34 9.26 -8.97
N CYS A 225 13.51 8.68 -10.17
CA CYS A 225 12.84 7.44 -10.54
C CYS A 225 13.24 6.26 -9.65
N LEU A 226 14.53 6.15 -9.30
CA LEU A 226 14.99 5.11 -8.37
C LEU A 226 14.43 5.30 -6.96
N GLY A 227 14.31 6.54 -6.47
CA GLY A 227 13.68 6.84 -5.18
C GLY A 227 12.23 6.35 -5.14
N GLU A 228 11.49 6.56 -6.21
CA GLU A 228 10.12 6.07 -6.36
C GLU A 228 10.04 4.54 -6.45
N ASP A 229 10.92 3.92 -7.24
CA ASP A 229 10.97 2.45 -7.34
C ASP A 229 11.25 1.80 -5.98
N ILE A 230 12.09 2.42 -5.15
CA ILE A 230 12.37 1.98 -3.78
C ILE A 230 11.13 2.12 -2.89
N SER A 231 10.41 3.24 -3.00
CA SER A 231 9.20 3.51 -2.20
C SER A 231 8.10 2.48 -2.50
N ILE A 232 7.96 2.06 -3.75
CA ILE A 232 7.00 1.03 -4.16
C ILE A 232 7.47 -0.37 -3.74
N ALA A 233 8.75 -0.69 -3.98
CA ALA A 233 9.27 -2.03 -3.71
C ALA A 233 9.32 -2.35 -2.21
N VAL A 234 9.53 -1.36 -1.33
CA VAL A 234 9.62 -1.60 0.12
C VAL A 234 8.30 -2.11 0.70
N GLU A 235 7.16 -1.77 0.10
CA GLU A 235 5.84 -2.27 0.50
C GLU A 235 5.68 -3.79 0.30
N LYS A 236 6.52 -4.38 -0.56
CA LYS A 236 6.58 -5.84 -0.77
C LYS A 236 7.55 -6.52 0.21
N GLY A 237 8.35 -5.75 0.94
CA GLY A 237 9.38 -6.21 1.87
C GLY A 237 10.80 -6.09 1.30
N TRP A 238 11.79 -5.98 2.20
CA TRP A 238 13.20 -5.77 1.83
C TRP A 238 13.84 -6.95 1.07
N ASP A 239 13.28 -8.14 1.20
CA ASP A 239 13.75 -9.36 0.51
C ASP A 239 12.84 -9.80 -0.66
N SER A 240 11.87 -8.96 -1.02
CA SER A 240 10.99 -9.24 -2.16
C SER A 240 11.74 -9.28 -3.50
N PRO A 241 11.29 -10.08 -4.49
CA PRO A 241 11.85 -10.07 -5.84
C PRO A 241 11.86 -8.67 -6.47
N GLU A 242 10.83 -7.87 -6.19
CA GLU A 242 10.70 -6.47 -6.61
C GLU A 242 11.83 -5.62 -6.02
N MET A 243 12.08 -5.70 -4.71
CA MET A 243 13.19 -5.00 -4.06
C MET A 243 14.54 -5.47 -4.60
N GLN A 244 14.73 -6.76 -4.84
CA GLN A 244 15.98 -7.28 -5.42
C GLN A 244 16.28 -6.72 -6.82
N ALA A 245 15.25 -6.50 -7.64
CA ALA A 245 15.41 -5.86 -8.93
C ALA A 245 15.84 -4.38 -8.79
N VAL A 246 15.24 -3.65 -7.85
CA VAL A 246 15.57 -2.26 -7.55
C VAL A 246 16.99 -2.14 -6.99
N LEU A 247 17.37 -3.00 -6.03
CA LEU A 247 18.72 -3.01 -5.44
C LEU A 247 19.82 -3.18 -6.49
N LYS A 248 19.61 -4.00 -7.53
CA LYS A 248 20.55 -4.15 -8.65
C LYS A 248 20.69 -2.86 -9.45
N ARG A 249 19.59 -2.18 -9.75
CA ARG A 249 19.60 -0.89 -10.48
C ARG A 249 20.28 0.20 -9.67
N VAL A 250 19.99 0.27 -8.37
CA VAL A 250 20.64 1.21 -7.44
C VAL A 250 22.14 0.92 -7.32
N SER A 251 22.54 -0.35 -7.26
CA SER A 251 23.94 -0.77 -7.22
C SER A 251 24.73 -0.28 -8.44
N VAL A 252 24.14 -0.35 -9.64
CA VAL A 252 24.71 0.20 -10.87
C VAL A 252 24.78 1.72 -10.81
N PHE A 253 23.70 2.38 -10.41
CA PHE A 253 23.63 3.85 -10.32
C PHE A 253 24.68 4.43 -9.36
N SER A 254 24.79 3.86 -8.16
CA SER A 254 25.67 4.36 -7.09
C SER A 254 27.09 3.77 -7.15
N ASN A 255 27.35 2.85 -8.07
CA ASN A 255 28.59 2.06 -8.16
C ASN A 255 28.97 1.44 -6.80
N THR A 256 28.00 0.84 -6.12
CA THR A 256 28.15 0.27 -4.76
C THR A 256 27.62 -1.17 -4.75
N PRO A 257 28.25 -2.13 -4.07
CA PRO A 257 27.75 -3.51 -3.99
C PRO A 257 26.33 -3.61 -3.43
N VAL A 258 25.51 -4.51 -3.98
CA VAL A 258 24.11 -4.75 -3.59
C VAL A 258 23.94 -4.95 -2.07
N SER A 259 24.88 -5.67 -1.43
CA SER A 259 24.87 -5.91 0.02
C SER A 259 24.95 -4.61 0.84
N THR A 260 25.75 -3.64 0.41
CA THR A 260 25.88 -2.34 1.06
C THR A 260 24.71 -1.42 0.71
N VAL A 261 24.17 -1.51 -0.51
CA VAL A 261 23.02 -0.74 -0.94
C VAL A 261 21.81 -1.01 -0.04
N LYS A 262 21.49 -2.28 0.23
CA LYS A 262 20.34 -2.63 1.09
C LYS A 262 20.39 -1.92 2.45
N ALA A 263 21.54 -1.98 3.13
CA ALA A 263 21.74 -1.32 4.41
C ALA A 263 21.59 0.22 4.32
N LYS A 264 22.09 0.84 3.24
CA LYS A 264 21.92 2.29 3.01
C LYS A 264 20.46 2.69 2.79
N LEU A 265 19.69 1.87 2.05
CA LEU A 265 18.27 2.14 1.82
C LEU A 265 17.43 1.96 3.10
N GLN A 266 17.77 0.98 3.93
CA GLN A 266 17.17 0.78 5.26
C GLN A 266 17.45 1.97 6.18
N ALA A 267 18.70 2.44 6.23
CA ALA A 267 19.07 3.63 7.00
C ALA A 267 18.32 4.89 6.51
N SER A 268 18.13 5.03 5.19
CA SER A 268 17.37 6.13 4.61
C SER A 268 15.87 6.06 4.93
N MET A 269 15.30 4.86 5.10
CA MET A 269 13.92 4.69 5.58
C MET A 269 13.76 5.05 7.06
N ASP A 270 14.75 4.69 7.88
CA ASP A 270 14.81 5.09 9.28
C ASP A 270 14.91 6.63 9.39
N GLU A 271 15.76 7.25 8.59
CA GLU A 271 15.86 8.71 8.47
C GLU A 271 14.53 9.33 8.02
N ALA A 272 13.88 8.81 6.98
CA ALA A 272 12.58 9.32 6.53
C ALA A 272 11.53 9.27 7.64
N SER A 273 11.52 8.18 8.43
CA SER A 273 10.62 8.04 9.57
C SER A 273 10.90 9.11 10.64
N GLU A 274 12.16 9.36 10.96
CA GLU A 274 12.56 10.40 11.92
C GLU A 274 12.22 11.82 11.43
N LEU A 275 12.64 12.16 10.22
CA LEU A 275 12.39 13.46 9.59
C LEU A 275 10.87 13.73 9.50
N SER A 276 10.06 12.72 9.18
CA SER A 276 8.61 12.91 9.08
C SER A 276 7.96 13.36 10.40
N ARG A 277 8.48 12.92 11.56
CA ARG A 277 7.96 13.35 12.88
C ARG A 277 8.18 14.84 13.13
N GLU A 278 9.22 15.40 12.51
CA GLU A 278 9.57 16.81 12.64
C GLU A 278 8.86 17.70 11.61
N TYR A 279 8.59 17.19 10.39
CA TYR A 279 8.16 18.02 9.25
C TYR A 279 6.75 17.76 8.72
N SER A 280 6.15 16.61 9.03
CA SER A 280 4.90 16.14 8.41
C SER A 280 3.74 16.09 9.39
N ASP A 281 2.54 15.85 8.86
CA ASP A 281 1.37 15.51 9.67
C ASP A 281 1.64 14.22 10.47
N PRO A 282 1.23 14.12 11.75
CA PRO A 282 1.42 12.91 12.56
C PRO A 282 0.91 11.61 11.91
N GLN A 283 -0.07 11.69 11.00
CA GLN A 283 -0.55 10.54 10.23
C GLN A 283 0.50 10.03 9.24
N ILE A 284 1.27 10.91 8.60
CA ILE A 284 2.36 10.55 7.67
C ILE A 284 3.45 9.79 8.42
N SER A 285 3.85 10.26 9.59
CA SER A 285 4.88 9.58 10.39
C SER A 285 4.45 8.18 10.82
N ARG A 286 3.18 8.01 11.23
CA ARG A 286 2.64 6.69 11.58
C ARG A 286 2.66 5.72 10.39
N ILE A 287 2.32 6.20 9.19
CA ILE A 287 2.33 5.39 7.97
C ILE A 287 3.75 4.94 7.63
N LEU A 288 4.73 5.84 7.70
CA LEU A 288 6.14 5.50 7.46
C LEU A 288 6.66 4.51 8.50
N GLU A 289 6.39 4.74 9.78
CA GLU A 289 6.78 3.81 10.86
C GLU A 289 6.11 2.44 10.75
N GLN A 290 4.85 2.40 10.30
CA GLN A 290 4.16 1.14 10.01
C GLN A 290 4.80 0.42 8.82
N THR A 291 5.02 1.11 7.71
CA THR A 291 5.64 0.56 6.49
C THR A 291 7.03 -0.01 6.80
N ASN A 292 7.84 0.72 7.56
CA ASN A 292 9.17 0.29 7.98
C ASN A 292 9.12 -0.98 8.84
N ARG A 293 8.19 -1.03 9.81
CA ARG A 293 7.98 -2.22 10.65
C ARG A 293 7.51 -3.42 9.84
N GLU A 294 6.57 -3.22 8.91
CA GLU A 294 6.06 -4.27 8.04
C GLU A 294 7.16 -4.81 7.14
N ALA A 295 7.96 -3.94 6.51
CA ALA A 295 9.08 -4.33 5.67
C ALA A 295 10.17 -5.11 6.43
N LYS A 296 10.52 -4.68 7.66
CA LYS A 296 11.45 -5.39 8.56
C LYS A 296 10.86 -6.71 9.07
N SER A 297 9.56 -6.76 9.35
CA SER A 297 8.88 -7.99 9.77
C SER A 297 8.80 -9.03 8.63
N ALA A 298 8.65 -8.59 7.39
CA ALA A 298 8.68 -9.45 6.22
C ALA A 298 10.07 -10.05 5.97
N GLU A 299 11.13 -9.30 6.27
CA GLU A 299 12.53 -9.76 6.27
C GLU A 299 12.79 -10.79 7.38
N LEU A 300 12.32 -10.54 8.61
CA LEU A 300 12.41 -11.51 9.72
C LEU A 300 11.56 -12.77 9.49
N ALA A 301 10.41 -12.64 8.82
CA ALA A 301 9.55 -13.77 8.46
C ALA A 301 10.13 -14.66 7.34
N ALA A 302 11.14 -14.18 6.59
CA ALA A 302 11.87 -15.00 5.63
C ALA A 302 12.80 -16.01 6.32
N ASP A 303 13.17 -15.75 7.58
CA ASP A 303 13.97 -16.62 8.45
C ASP A 303 13.12 -17.46 9.43
N ASP A 304 11.81 -17.23 9.50
CA ASP A 304 10.88 -18.05 10.30
C ASP A 304 10.71 -19.41 9.60
N PRO A 305 11.00 -20.56 10.25
CA PRO A 305 10.87 -21.85 9.61
C PRO A 305 9.48 -22.01 8.99
N LEU A 306 9.47 -22.34 7.69
CA LEU A 306 8.23 -22.58 6.95
C LEU A 306 7.32 -23.50 7.77
N LEU A 307 6.03 -23.16 7.84
CA LEU A 307 5.01 -23.99 8.49
C LEU A 307 5.14 -25.44 8.02
N GLN A 308 5.54 -26.32 8.95
CA GLN A 308 5.64 -27.75 8.67
C GLN A 308 4.35 -28.45 9.09
N PRO A 309 3.89 -29.45 8.33
CA PRO A 309 2.82 -30.34 8.78
C PRO A 309 3.21 -31.04 10.08
N ASP A 310 2.27 -31.13 11.01
CA ASP A 310 2.39 -31.89 12.25
C ASP A 310 1.34 -33.02 12.26
N PRO A 311 1.69 -34.24 11.78
CA PRO A 311 0.77 -35.36 11.72
C PRO A 311 0.23 -35.80 13.08
N GLN A 312 1.02 -35.63 14.15
CA GLN A 312 0.59 -35.97 15.50
C GLN A 312 -0.48 -34.97 15.98
N PHE A 313 -0.22 -33.68 15.83
CA PHE A 313 -1.20 -32.63 16.14
C PHE A 313 -2.46 -32.76 15.27
N GLN A 314 -2.31 -33.14 14.00
CA GLN A 314 -3.44 -33.44 13.12
C GLN A 314 -4.32 -34.55 13.70
N LEU A 315 -3.73 -35.66 14.14
CA LEU A 315 -4.46 -36.79 14.72
C LEU A 315 -5.14 -36.39 16.04
N GLU A 316 -4.42 -35.70 16.93
CA GLU A 316 -4.95 -35.19 18.20
C GLU A 316 -6.14 -34.24 17.95
N THR A 317 -6.04 -33.37 16.96
CA THR A 317 -7.12 -32.44 16.61
C THR A 317 -8.35 -33.15 16.05
N LEU A 318 -8.16 -34.16 15.19
CA LEU A 318 -9.27 -34.98 14.70
C LEU A 318 -9.96 -35.74 15.85
N GLN A 319 -9.19 -36.29 16.79
CA GLN A 319 -9.73 -36.92 18.00
C GLN A 319 -10.49 -35.91 18.88
N ARG A 320 -9.97 -34.69 19.04
CA ARG A 320 -10.63 -33.60 19.76
C ARG A 320 -11.98 -33.27 19.13
N ILE A 321 -12.05 -33.14 17.79
CA ILE A 321 -13.32 -32.92 17.06
C ILE A 321 -14.30 -34.09 17.31
N MET A 322 -13.81 -35.33 17.30
CA MET A 322 -14.67 -36.50 17.57
C MET A 322 -15.21 -36.51 19.01
N GLN A 323 -14.40 -36.15 20.01
CA GLN A 323 -14.83 -36.05 21.39
C GLN A 323 -15.88 -34.95 21.60
N MET A 324 -15.76 -33.83 20.85
CA MET A 324 -16.79 -32.79 20.89
C MET A 324 -18.17 -33.33 20.49
N MET A 325 -18.25 -34.34 19.61
CA MET A 325 -19.52 -34.95 19.21
C MET A 325 -20.28 -35.63 20.37
N ALA A 326 -19.57 -36.08 21.41
CA ALA A 326 -20.17 -36.72 22.58
C ALA A 326 -20.82 -35.72 23.56
N GLY A 327 -20.58 -34.42 23.41
CA GLY A 327 -21.02 -33.37 24.34
C GLY A 327 -21.97 -32.31 23.74
N LYS A 328 -22.12 -31.18 24.44
CA LYS A 328 -22.76 -29.97 23.91
C LYS A 328 -21.75 -29.23 23.04
N ILE A 329 -22.02 -29.11 21.75
CA ILE A 329 -21.05 -28.58 20.78
C ILE A 329 -21.22 -27.07 20.64
N ASP A 330 -20.13 -26.35 20.88
CA ASP A 330 -20.01 -24.94 20.48
C ASP A 330 -19.45 -24.87 19.06
N THR A 331 -20.26 -24.37 18.12
CA THR A 331 -19.86 -24.25 16.71
C THR A 331 -18.65 -23.34 16.51
N GLY A 332 -18.48 -22.28 17.32
CA GLY A 332 -17.33 -21.39 17.23
C GLY A 332 -16.03 -22.11 17.60
N VAL A 333 -16.05 -22.87 18.69
CA VAL A 333 -14.90 -23.69 19.15
C VAL A 333 -14.59 -24.79 18.14
N LEU A 334 -15.61 -25.43 17.56
CA LEU A 334 -15.44 -26.44 16.51
C LEU A 334 -14.72 -25.83 15.30
N PHE A 335 -15.18 -24.70 14.79
CA PHE A 335 -14.58 -24.07 13.61
C PHE A 335 -13.15 -23.59 13.86
N GLN A 336 -12.86 -23.01 15.02
CA GLN A 336 -11.48 -22.67 15.39
C GLN A 336 -10.58 -23.91 15.46
N THR A 337 -11.07 -25.00 16.06
CA THR A 337 -10.36 -26.27 16.15
C THR A 337 -10.06 -26.86 14.77
N VAL A 338 -11.02 -26.80 13.85
CA VAL A 338 -10.85 -27.27 12.47
C VAL A 338 -9.80 -26.44 11.73
N LEU A 339 -9.86 -25.11 11.85
CA LEU A 339 -8.88 -24.22 11.22
C LEU A 339 -7.48 -24.47 11.77
N GLU A 340 -7.33 -24.66 13.07
CA GLU A 340 -6.05 -24.96 13.71
C GLU A 340 -5.48 -26.30 13.23
N GLY A 341 -6.33 -27.33 13.10
CA GLY A 341 -5.94 -28.63 12.57
C GLY A 341 -5.50 -28.58 11.12
N LEU A 342 -6.17 -27.79 10.29
CA LEU A 342 -5.76 -27.54 8.90
C LEU A 342 -4.46 -26.74 8.81
N HIS A 343 -4.32 -25.72 9.65
CA HIS A 343 -3.14 -24.86 9.62
C HIS A 343 -1.89 -25.58 10.15
N ARG A 344 -1.91 -26.01 11.41
CA ARG A 344 -0.75 -26.60 12.08
C ARG A 344 -0.62 -28.09 11.80
N GLY A 345 -1.73 -28.83 11.81
CA GLY A 345 -1.71 -30.27 11.60
C GLY A 345 -1.41 -30.64 10.16
N VAL A 346 -2.24 -30.17 9.23
CA VAL A 346 -2.04 -30.44 7.78
C VAL A 346 -0.90 -29.59 7.21
N GLY A 347 -0.62 -28.41 7.78
CA GLY A 347 0.45 -27.52 7.31
C GLY A 347 0.00 -26.53 6.23
N LEU A 348 -1.29 -26.19 6.17
CA LEU A 348 -1.84 -25.24 5.19
C LEU A 348 -1.72 -23.79 5.69
N GLU A 349 -1.18 -22.90 4.87
CA GLU A 349 -0.70 -21.59 5.34
C GLU A 349 -1.82 -20.59 5.57
N ARG A 350 -2.83 -20.61 4.71
CA ARG A 350 -4.02 -19.77 4.80
C ARG A 350 -5.23 -20.67 4.78
N VAL A 351 -6.04 -20.59 5.83
CA VAL A 351 -7.25 -21.40 5.98
C VAL A 351 -8.42 -20.49 6.31
N VAL A 352 -9.52 -20.65 5.58
CA VAL A 352 -10.73 -19.83 5.73
C VAL A 352 -11.95 -20.74 5.81
N LEU A 353 -12.81 -20.49 6.79
CA LEU A 353 -14.19 -20.95 6.77
C LEU A 353 -15.09 -19.79 6.33
N ALA A 354 -15.70 -19.94 5.16
CA ALA A 354 -16.65 -19.00 4.62
C ALA A 354 -18.08 -19.52 4.82
N ILE A 355 -19.00 -18.64 5.23
CA ILE A 355 -20.38 -18.99 5.60
C ILE A 355 -21.36 -18.13 4.78
N PHE A 356 -22.50 -18.70 4.41
CA PHE A 356 -23.56 -17.98 3.72
C PHE A 356 -24.26 -16.96 4.63
N ASN A 357 -24.64 -15.82 4.05
CA ASN A 357 -25.55 -14.87 4.68
C ASN A 357 -26.99 -15.43 4.78
N GLN A 358 -27.86 -14.77 5.55
CA GLN A 358 -29.32 -15.00 5.53
C GLN A 358 -29.92 -14.02 4.50
N PRO A 359 -29.82 -14.29 3.18
CA PRO A 359 -30.76 -15.16 2.45
C PRO A 359 -30.06 -16.13 1.49
N ARG A 360 -28.76 -16.43 1.72
CA ARG A 360 -27.88 -17.22 0.85
C ARG A 360 -27.68 -16.60 -0.54
N THR A 361 -27.45 -15.30 -0.57
CA THR A 361 -27.09 -14.56 -1.79
C THR A 361 -25.61 -14.23 -1.84
N GLN A 362 -24.91 -14.38 -0.71
CA GLN A 362 -23.48 -14.14 -0.60
C GLN A 362 -22.84 -15.13 0.38
N VAL A 363 -21.57 -15.40 0.15
CA VAL A 363 -20.70 -16.15 1.04
C VAL A 363 -19.56 -15.27 1.50
N GLY A 364 -19.27 -15.27 2.80
CA GLY A 364 -18.26 -14.40 3.40
C GLY A 364 -17.36 -15.14 4.39
N ALA A 365 -16.09 -14.76 4.46
CA ALA A 365 -15.16 -15.32 5.45
C ALA A 365 -15.63 -15.02 6.88
N LYS A 366 -15.80 -16.08 7.69
CA LYS A 366 -16.19 -15.96 9.11
C LYS A 366 -15.03 -16.26 10.04
N PHE A 367 -14.28 -17.32 9.76
CA PHE A 367 -13.07 -17.69 10.52
C PHE A 367 -11.89 -17.75 9.55
N LEU A 368 -10.75 -17.23 9.99
CA LEU A 368 -9.53 -17.16 9.20
C LEU A 368 -8.35 -17.50 10.11
N LEU A 369 -7.38 -18.25 9.61
CA LEU A 369 -6.13 -18.55 10.28
C LEU A 369 -5.01 -18.62 9.24
N GLY A 370 -3.89 -17.94 9.51
CA GLY A 370 -2.76 -17.84 8.57
C GLY A 370 -2.21 -16.43 8.41
N GLN A 371 -1.17 -16.29 7.58
CA GLN A 371 -0.48 -15.03 7.30
C GLN A 371 -0.98 -14.36 5.99
N LYS A 372 -0.62 -13.09 5.78
CA LYS A 372 -0.90 -12.31 4.56
C LYS A 372 -2.39 -12.31 4.14
N MET A 373 -3.29 -12.18 5.11
CA MET A 373 -4.75 -12.11 4.92
C MET A 373 -5.34 -10.76 5.39
N ILE A 374 -4.59 -9.67 5.20
CA ILE A 374 -5.04 -8.31 5.60
C ILE A 374 -6.35 -7.98 4.87
N ASN A 375 -7.35 -7.52 5.62
CA ASN A 375 -8.69 -7.15 5.14
C ASN A 375 -9.50 -8.30 4.50
N TRP A 376 -9.14 -9.57 4.70
CA TRP A 376 -9.90 -10.69 4.13
C TRP A 376 -11.30 -10.86 4.76
N ARG A 377 -11.54 -10.39 6.00
CA ARG A 377 -12.89 -10.41 6.59
C ARG A 377 -13.88 -9.53 5.84
N GLU A 378 -13.40 -8.41 5.31
CA GLU A 378 -14.19 -7.44 4.55
C GLU A 378 -14.24 -7.82 3.07
N ARG A 379 -13.10 -8.24 2.50
CA ARG A 379 -12.94 -8.47 1.05
C ARG A 379 -13.30 -9.87 0.58
N PHE A 380 -13.18 -10.91 1.43
CA PHE A 380 -13.55 -12.28 1.07
C PHE A 380 -15.07 -12.43 1.15
N ARG A 381 -15.76 -11.79 0.21
CA ARG A 381 -17.22 -11.75 0.08
C ARG A 381 -17.58 -11.90 -1.39
N PHE A 382 -18.28 -12.97 -1.70
CA PHE A 382 -18.61 -13.32 -3.07
C PHE A 382 -20.10 -13.57 -3.24
N ALA A 383 -20.60 -13.20 -4.42
CA ALA A 383 -21.97 -13.47 -4.80
C ALA A 383 -22.19 -14.98 -4.92
N TYR A 384 -23.33 -15.43 -4.42
CA TYR A 384 -23.80 -16.80 -4.54
C TYR A 384 -25.18 -16.81 -5.18
N ASP A 385 -25.27 -17.50 -6.30
CA ASP A 385 -26.49 -17.77 -7.02
C ASP A 385 -26.43 -19.21 -7.55
N LYS A 386 -27.59 -19.80 -7.85
CA LYS A 386 -27.68 -21.20 -8.28
C LYS A 386 -27.47 -21.41 -9.79
N SER A 387 -26.80 -20.48 -10.47
CA SER A 387 -26.44 -20.67 -11.88
C SER A 387 -25.35 -21.73 -12.03
N GLN A 388 -25.28 -22.36 -13.20
CA GLN A 388 -24.24 -23.35 -13.49
C GLN A 388 -22.84 -22.72 -13.67
N ASP A 389 -22.79 -21.41 -13.94
CA ASP A 389 -21.54 -20.66 -14.13
C ASP A 389 -20.96 -20.12 -12.81
N ASN A 390 -21.73 -20.15 -11.71
CA ASN A 390 -21.24 -19.71 -10.42
C ASN A 390 -20.29 -20.76 -9.81
N PHE A 391 -19.01 -20.40 -9.67
CA PHE A 391 -17.96 -21.25 -9.09
C PHE A 391 -18.34 -21.86 -7.74
N PHE A 392 -18.89 -21.07 -6.82
CA PHE A 392 -19.22 -21.55 -5.48
C PHE A 392 -20.41 -22.49 -5.51
N HIS A 393 -21.40 -22.24 -6.37
CA HIS A 393 -22.51 -23.17 -6.56
C HIS A 393 -22.06 -24.51 -7.15
N ALA A 394 -21.14 -24.51 -8.11
CA ALA A 394 -20.56 -25.72 -8.66
C ALA A 394 -19.80 -26.53 -7.58
N VAL A 395 -19.03 -25.86 -6.72
CA VAL A 395 -18.37 -26.50 -5.56
C VAL A 395 -19.40 -27.10 -4.61
N MET A 396 -20.43 -26.35 -4.22
CA MET A 396 -21.45 -26.83 -3.27
C MET A 396 -22.25 -28.01 -3.82
N SER A 397 -22.65 -27.95 -5.10
CA SER A 397 -23.42 -28.98 -5.79
C SER A 397 -22.64 -30.29 -5.99
N SER A 398 -21.31 -30.22 -6.02
CA SER A 398 -20.47 -31.42 -6.13
C SER A 398 -20.49 -32.29 -4.87
N HIS A 399 -20.82 -31.71 -3.70
CA HIS A 399 -20.75 -32.34 -2.38
C HIS A 399 -19.36 -32.94 -2.04
N GLN A 400 -18.32 -32.62 -2.80
CA GLN A 400 -16.98 -33.16 -2.64
C GLN A 400 -15.96 -32.04 -2.53
N SER A 401 -14.89 -32.29 -1.78
CA SER A 401 -13.73 -31.40 -1.82
C SER A 401 -13.12 -31.41 -3.23
N ALA A 402 -12.52 -30.29 -3.60
CA ALA A 402 -11.86 -30.12 -4.88
C ALA A 402 -10.47 -29.51 -4.69
N TRP A 403 -9.53 -29.99 -5.51
CA TRP A 403 -8.21 -29.37 -5.67
C TRP A 403 -8.21 -28.55 -6.95
N ILE A 404 -8.44 -27.26 -6.79
CA ILE A 404 -8.50 -26.31 -7.89
C ILE A 404 -7.08 -25.98 -8.36
N GLY A 405 -6.85 -26.07 -9.67
CA GLY A 405 -5.51 -26.01 -10.27
C GLY A 405 -4.98 -27.37 -10.73
N SER A 406 -5.48 -28.48 -10.17
CA SER A 406 -5.14 -29.82 -10.67
C SER A 406 -5.96 -30.21 -11.91
N GLY A 407 -5.38 -31.06 -12.76
CA GLY A 407 -6.02 -31.48 -14.03
C GLY A 407 -7.39 -32.14 -13.84
N SER A 408 -7.60 -32.83 -12.72
CA SER A 408 -8.86 -33.51 -12.38
C SER A 408 -10.03 -32.55 -12.16
N TYR A 409 -9.76 -31.26 -11.89
CA TYR A 409 -10.78 -30.23 -11.65
C TYR A 409 -10.67 -29.08 -12.66
N ALA A 410 -10.26 -29.37 -13.90
CA ALA A 410 -10.06 -28.35 -14.95
C ALA A 410 -11.36 -27.56 -15.24
N SER A 411 -12.51 -28.23 -15.34
CA SER A 411 -13.81 -27.56 -15.59
C SER A 411 -14.19 -26.61 -14.46
N LEU A 412 -13.99 -27.02 -13.20
CA LEU A 412 -14.29 -26.21 -12.02
C LEU A 412 -13.30 -25.04 -11.89
N SER A 413 -12.04 -25.25 -12.25
CA SER A 413 -10.98 -24.23 -12.24
C SER A 413 -11.26 -23.07 -13.21
N LYS A 414 -12.01 -23.31 -14.29
CA LYS A 414 -12.42 -22.29 -15.28
C LYS A 414 -13.50 -21.34 -14.78
N LEU A 415 -14.32 -21.78 -13.80
CA LEU A 415 -15.41 -20.97 -13.27
C LEU A 415 -14.94 -19.88 -12.29
N ARG A 416 -13.65 -19.90 -11.89
CA ARG A 416 -13.09 -18.91 -10.96
C ARG A 416 -13.29 -17.49 -11.49
N THR A 417 -13.85 -16.63 -10.63
CA THR A 417 -14.04 -15.22 -10.97
C THR A 417 -12.75 -14.44 -10.78
N ARG A 418 -12.59 -13.36 -11.56
CA ARG A 418 -11.44 -12.46 -11.45
C ARG A 418 -11.30 -11.87 -10.05
N ASN A 419 -12.41 -11.42 -9.45
CA ASN A 419 -12.43 -10.90 -8.07
C ASN A 419 -11.91 -11.93 -7.04
N PHE A 420 -12.29 -13.20 -7.19
CA PHE A 420 -11.77 -14.26 -6.31
C PHE A 420 -10.25 -14.40 -6.47
N ILE A 421 -9.78 -14.47 -7.72
CA ILE A 421 -8.35 -14.60 -8.06
C ILE A 421 -7.54 -13.39 -7.57
N ASP A 422 -8.05 -12.16 -7.75
CA ASP A 422 -7.37 -10.93 -7.34
C ASP A 422 -7.20 -10.86 -5.80
N LEU A 423 -8.11 -11.48 -5.04
CA LEU A 423 -8.01 -11.54 -3.59
C LEU A 423 -7.06 -12.64 -3.11
N VAL A 424 -7.23 -13.88 -3.60
CA VAL A 424 -6.49 -15.04 -3.07
C VAL A 424 -5.17 -15.29 -3.80
N GLY A 425 -4.95 -14.65 -4.94
CA GLY A 425 -3.79 -14.84 -5.82
C GLY A 425 -3.94 -16.02 -6.77
N MET A 426 -3.11 -16.01 -7.82
CA MET A 426 -3.05 -17.07 -8.83
C MET A 426 -2.38 -18.34 -8.27
N GLY A 427 -2.98 -19.50 -8.54
CA GLY A 427 -2.40 -20.84 -8.35
C GLY A 427 -3.35 -21.81 -7.64
N ASP A 428 -2.78 -22.89 -7.13
CA ASP A 428 -3.52 -24.02 -6.58
C ASP A 428 -4.09 -23.75 -5.19
N PHE A 429 -5.26 -24.32 -4.89
CA PHE A 429 -5.88 -24.31 -3.58
C PHE A 429 -6.87 -25.47 -3.41
N PHE A 430 -7.23 -25.75 -2.17
CA PHE A 430 -8.30 -26.69 -1.82
C PHE A 430 -9.55 -25.93 -1.42
N ILE A 431 -10.70 -26.47 -1.84
CA ILE A 431 -12.00 -25.99 -1.40
C ILE A 431 -12.91 -27.18 -1.11
N GLY A 432 -13.67 -27.12 -0.02
CA GLY A 432 -14.51 -28.22 0.45
C GLY A 432 -15.85 -27.73 0.98
N PRO A 433 -16.98 -28.24 0.47
CA PRO A 433 -18.29 -27.81 0.92
C PRO A 433 -18.56 -28.28 2.36
N ILE A 434 -19.17 -27.41 3.17
CA ILE A 434 -19.61 -27.71 4.54
C ILE A 434 -21.12 -27.79 4.56
N ILE A 435 -21.63 -28.99 4.79
CA ILE A 435 -23.05 -29.33 4.66
C ILE A 435 -23.50 -30.07 5.92
N ALA A 436 -24.64 -29.67 6.47
CA ALA A 436 -25.24 -30.24 7.66
C ALA A 436 -26.66 -30.73 7.36
N ASN A 437 -26.91 -32.04 7.37
CA ASN A 437 -28.21 -32.64 7.01
C ASN A 437 -28.83 -32.06 5.70
N GLY A 438 -28.02 -31.93 4.65
CA GLY A 438 -28.47 -31.37 3.36
C GLY A 438 -28.55 -29.83 3.32
N ARG A 439 -28.36 -29.14 4.44
CA ARG A 439 -28.26 -27.68 4.49
C ARG A 439 -26.83 -27.25 4.20
N GLU A 440 -26.63 -26.51 3.11
CA GLU A 440 -25.34 -25.87 2.82
C GLU A 440 -25.05 -24.80 3.89
N VAL A 441 -23.94 -24.91 4.60
CA VAL A 441 -23.51 -23.95 5.62
C VAL A 441 -22.51 -22.96 5.02
N GLY A 442 -21.62 -23.47 4.17
CA GLY A 442 -20.55 -22.70 3.55
C GLY A 442 -19.47 -23.62 2.99
N PHE A 443 -18.22 -23.18 2.98
CA PHE A 443 -17.09 -24.00 2.55
C PHE A 443 -15.81 -23.68 3.33
N LEU A 444 -14.90 -24.65 3.38
CA LEU A 444 -13.52 -24.46 3.77
C LEU A 444 -12.68 -24.15 2.54
N TYR A 445 -11.74 -23.22 2.67
CA TYR A 445 -10.74 -22.87 1.68
C TYR A 445 -9.35 -22.98 2.32
N ALA A 446 -8.37 -23.52 1.59
CA ALA A 446 -6.99 -23.54 2.06
C ALA A 446 -5.94 -23.54 0.94
N ASP A 447 -4.79 -22.92 1.17
CA ASP A 447 -3.66 -22.88 0.22
C ASP A 447 -2.27 -22.82 0.87
N LEU A 448 -1.24 -22.85 0.03
CA LEU A 448 0.18 -22.66 0.36
C LEU A 448 0.78 -21.44 -0.36
N ARG A 449 -0.01 -20.36 -0.51
CA ARG A 449 0.40 -19.18 -1.30
C ARG A 449 1.47 -18.35 -0.61
N VAL A 450 1.60 -18.42 0.72
CA VAL A 450 2.54 -17.59 1.47
C VAL A 450 3.97 -18.00 1.13
N SER A 451 4.24 -19.31 1.07
CA SER A 451 5.53 -19.88 0.64
C SER A 451 5.62 -20.19 -0.84
N GLY A 452 4.48 -20.42 -1.52
CA GLY A 452 4.45 -20.90 -2.90
C GLY A 452 4.81 -22.37 -3.07
N ARG A 453 4.88 -23.15 -1.97
CA ARG A 453 5.16 -24.60 -2.03
C ARG A 453 4.10 -25.34 -2.85
N PRO A 454 4.48 -26.37 -3.62
CA PRO A 454 3.52 -27.17 -4.36
C PRO A 454 2.59 -27.91 -3.41
N MET A 455 1.30 -27.94 -3.75
CA MET A 455 0.32 -28.77 -3.06
C MET A 455 0.55 -30.26 -3.40
N SER A 456 0.19 -31.16 -2.49
CA SER A 456 0.40 -32.59 -2.63
C SER A 456 -0.84 -33.38 -2.20
N GLU A 457 -0.90 -34.66 -2.59
CA GLU A 457 -1.98 -35.57 -2.18
C GLU A 457 -2.07 -35.76 -0.66
N THR A 458 -0.95 -35.63 0.06
CA THR A 458 -0.94 -35.69 1.52
C THR A 458 -1.71 -34.51 2.12
N TYR A 459 -1.44 -33.29 1.66
CA TYR A 459 -2.18 -32.10 2.07
C TYR A 459 -3.67 -32.23 1.71
N TYR A 460 -3.96 -32.72 0.51
CA TYR A 460 -5.34 -32.87 0.03
C TYR A 460 -6.14 -33.90 0.83
N THR A 461 -5.51 -35.02 1.18
CA THR A 461 -6.10 -36.06 2.03
C THR A 461 -6.37 -35.54 3.44
N GLY A 462 -5.42 -34.82 4.04
CA GLY A 462 -5.63 -34.16 5.33
C GLY A 462 -6.79 -33.17 5.30
N PHE A 463 -6.85 -32.32 4.27
CA PHE A 463 -7.95 -31.37 4.06
C PHE A 463 -9.31 -32.08 3.96
N LYS A 464 -9.42 -33.14 3.16
CA LYS A 464 -10.65 -33.94 3.03
C LYS A 464 -11.13 -34.50 4.37
N HIS A 465 -10.23 -35.02 5.20
CA HIS A 465 -10.61 -35.56 6.51
C HIS A 465 -11.25 -34.48 7.40
N PHE A 466 -10.68 -33.27 7.45
CA PHE A 466 -11.27 -32.18 8.23
C PHE A 466 -12.63 -31.72 7.68
N VAL A 467 -12.80 -31.63 6.36
CA VAL A 467 -14.09 -31.29 5.74
C VAL A 467 -15.16 -32.34 6.12
N GLN A 468 -14.84 -33.62 5.99
CA GLN A 468 -15.74 -34.73 6.31
C GLN A 468 -16.14 -34.74 7.79
N GLN A 469 -15.16 -34.62 8.69
CA GLN A 469 -15.43 -34.59 10.14
C GLN A 469 -16.26 -33.37 10.54
N THR A 470 -16.01 -32.21 9.93
CA THR A 470 -16.81 -30.99 10.18
C THR A 470 -18.27 -31.20 9.75
N CYS A 471 -18.51 -31.76 8.56
CA CYS A 471 -19.87 -32.02 8.07
C CYS A 471 -20.62 -33.03 8.96
N LEU A 472 -19.93 -34.09 9.41
CA LEU A 472 -20.50 -35.08 10.33
C LEU A 472 -20.91 -34.43 11.66
N CYS A 473 -20.01 -33.65 12.25
CA CYS A 473 -20.21 -32.99 13.54
C CYS A 473 -21.39 -32.00 13.49
N LEU A 474 -21.49 -31.21 12.42
CA LEU A 474 -22.62 -30.28 12.22
C LEU A 474 -23.94 -31.01 11.92
N SER A 475 -23.90 -32.13 11.21
CA SER A 475 -25.11 -32.93 10.91
C SER A 475 -25.71 -33.53 12.18
N LEU A 476 -24.87 -33.94 13.15
CA LEU A 476 -25.33 -34.39 14.46
C LEU A 476 -25.95 -33.26 15.28
N LEU A 477 -25.40 -32.04 15.21
CA LEU A 477 -26.00 -30.87 15.86
C LEU A 477 -27.37 -30.52 15.31
N ALA A 478 -27.54 -30.59 13.99
CA ALA A 478 -28.82 -30.28 13.36
C ALA A 478 -29.91 -31.35 13.61
N LYS A 479 -29.58 -32.48 14.26
CA LYS A 479 -30.55 -33.52 14.69
C LYS A 479 -31.00 -33.38 16.15
N LYS A 480 -30.24 -32.65 16.98
CA LYS A 480 -30.62 -32.29 18.35
C LYS A 480 -31.43 -31.01 18.32
#